data_AF-A0A0T6B3U3-F1
#
_entry.id   AF-A0A0T6B3U3-F1
#
_cell.length_a   1.000
_cell.length_b   1.000
_cell.length_c   1.000
_cell.angle_alpha   90.00
_cell.angle_beta   90.00
_cell.angle_gamma   90.00
#
_symmetry.space_group_name_H-M   'P 1'
#
loop_
_entity.id
_entity.type
_entity.pdbx_description
1 polymer ?
#
loop_
_entity_poly.entity_id
_entity_poly.type
_entity_poly.pdbx_seq_one_letter_code
_entity_poly.pdbx_strand_id
1 'polypeptide(L)'
;QNDDQTFSTDTNNSPKSDSLLEESKELEKTYLRRIHVQRLPPNTKDILLGDIDGDGLIEMVLGLTDRVVRSYRWCENEAADACSSVDDENNSLGKLVALNKWECAQQIGSISLHHSPEGVPSLLVAQPGGTFMRIHHQSDEQQTPQSQETSSIGDSGSLPSENLTGFSVDYQFLGISRMRNPNISTEILGDVRTMLNINASVDSNQSDKSASGNPYAVATLDGTIMLIQDEVILWSIAVDHQLFALSKLDVTGNGADEIVVCSWDGHTYILDQYRNTVRFQLDESVQAFGTGYYTLIPGNSPVTCFVYITFRNKILLYFDIPLKHMVSKKFEPLLPKLAGAIEDVEDKEQFLENMDKDSKKDLVQYLLYGLKSNHEH
;
A
#
# COMPACT_ATOMS: atom_id res chain seq x y z
N GLN A 1 -17.26 11.91 46.85
CA GLN A 1 -17.67 10.50 46.94
C GLN A 1 -17.98 10.04 45.54
N ASN A 2 -16.95 9.53 44.85
CA ASN A 2 -17.07 8.76 43.63
C ASN A 2 -16.14 7.57 43.84
N ASP A 3 -16.71 6.38 43.75
CA ASP A 3 -16.09 5.10 44.06
C ASP A 3 -15.16 4.67 42.93
N ASP A 4 -13.87 4.58 43.25
CA ASP A 4 -12.92 3.71 42.55
C ASP A 4 -13.22 2.26 42.95
N GLN A 5 -13.73 1.46 42.01
CA GLN A 5 -13.80 0.01 42.18
C GLN A 5 -12.66 -0.66 41.43
N THR A 6 -11.59 -0.91 42.17
CA THR A 6 -10.63 -1.98 41.93
C THR A 6 -11.30 -3.34 42.20
N PHE A 7 -11.22 -4.27 41.24
CA PHE A 7 -11.43 -5.69 41.50
C PHE A 7 -10.24 -6.50 40.99
N SER A 8 -9.43 -6.95 41.95
CA SER A 8 -8.49 -8.06 41.84
C SER A 8 -9.20 -9.38 42.13
N THR A 9 -8.92 -10.43 41.36
CA THR A 9 -8.99 -11.82 41.87
C THR A 9 -7.87 -12.65 41.26
N ASP A 10 -7.13 -13.26 42.16
CA ASP A 10 -5.92 -14.06 41.98
C ASP A 10 -6.18 -15.52 41.58
N THR A 11 -5.20 -16.05 40.83
CA THR A 11 -4.59 -17.39 40.89
C THR A 11 -5.35 -18.67 40.53
N ASN A 12 -4.75 -19.45 39.61
CA ASN A 12 -4.36 -20.85 39.89
C ASN A 12 -3.11 -21.28 39.07
N ASN A 13 -2.13 -21.85 39.80
CA ASN A 13 -0.78 -22.30 39.43
C ASN A 13 -0.78 -23.53 38.47
N SER A 14 0.25 -23.88 37.67
CA SER A 14 1.69 -24.14 37.92
C SER A 14 2.35 -24.71 36.61
N PRO A 15 3.67 -25.03 36.52
CA PRO A 15 4.86 -24.56 37.23
C PRO A 15 6.02 -24.04 36.31
N LYS A 16 6.74 -23.06 36.86
CA LYS A 16 8.18 -22.73 36.77
C LYS A 16 9.05 -23.34 35.64
N SER A 17 9.57 -22.46 34.80
CA SER A 17 10.97 -22.47 34.36
C SER A 17 11.60 -21.12 34.68
N ASP A 18 12.05 -20.96 35.93
CA ASP A 18 12.87 -19.83 36.37
C ASP A 18 14.26 -19.99 35.75
N SER A 19 14.64 -19.09 34.84
CA SER A 19 15.96 -18.44 34.80
C SER A 19 16.21 -17.76 33.45
N LEU A 20 15.64 -16.57 33.21
CA LEU A 20 16.14 -15.55 32.26
C LEU A 20 15.30 -14.26 32.44
N LEU A 21 15.25 -13.70 33.64
CA LEU A 21 14.58 -12.41 33.91
C LEU A 21 15.36 -11.64 34.98
N GLU A 22 16.42 -10.96 34.57
CA GLU A 22 16.87 -9.73 35.24
C GLU A 22 17.28 -8.73 34.15
N GLU A 23 16.89 -7.47 34.35
CA GLU A 23 16.98 -6.32 33.44
C GLU A 23 15.88 -6.17 32.37
N SER A 24 14.62 -6.26 32.77
CA SER A 24 13.57 -5.47 32.12
C SER A 24 13.81 -3.99 32.45
N LYS A 25 14.59 -3.28 31.62
CA LYS A 25 14.57 -1.82 31.59
C LYS A 25 13.11 -1.41 31.38
N GLU A 26 12.52 -0.73 32.35
CA GLU A 26 11.29 0.02 32.14
C GLU A 26 11.54 0.92 30.91
N LEU A 27 10.98 0.55 29.76
CA LEU A 27 10.92 1.42 28.60
C LEU A 27 10.25 2.71 29.08
N GLU A 28 11.01 3.80 29.14
CA GLU A 28 10.48 5.12 29.47
C GLU A 28 9.21 5.33 28.65
N LYS A 29 8.07 5.44 29.33
CA LYS A 29 6.80 5.69 28.65
C LYS A 29 6.91 7.05 27.99
N THR A 30 7.12 7.08 26.68
CA THR A 30 7.13 8.32 25.91
C THR A 30 5.71 8.89 25.92
N TYR A 31 5.50 9.98 26.64
CA TYR A 31 4.23 10.68 26.64
C TYR A 31 4.12 11.54 25.38
N LEU A 32 3.05 11.36 24.62
CA LEU A 32 2.76 12.23 23.47
C LEU A 32 2.40 13.63 23.99
N ARG A 33 3.19 14.64 23.61
CA ARG A 33 2.91 16.04 23.90
C ARG A 33 2.19 16.67 22.72
N ARG A 34 1.01 17.23 22.97
CA ARG A 34 0.26 18.01 21.98
C ARG A 34 0.99 19.32 21.68
N ILE A 35 1.50 19.47 20.46
CA ILE A 35 2.22 20.69 20.01
C ILE A 35 1.31 21.75 19.38
N HIS A 36 0.17 21.34 18.82
CA HIS A 36 -0.75 22.21 18.10
C HIS A 36 -2.16 21.62 18.08
N VAL A 37 -3.17 22.50 18.03
CA VAL A 37 -4.56 22.13 17.76
C VAL A 37 -5.14 23.17 16.83
N GLN A 38 -5.68 22.72 15.71
CA GLN A 38 -6.36 23.59 14.76
C GLN A 38 -7.62 22.93 14.26
N ARG A 39 -8.67 23.74 14.15
CA ARG A 39 -9.93 23.31 13.55
C ARG A 39 -9.78 23.31 12.04
N LEU A 40 -9.95 22.14 11.44
CA LEU A 40 -10.00 21.94 10.00
C LEU A 40 -11.47 21.81 9.54
N PRO A 41 -11.74 21.89 8.22
CA PRO A 41 -13.08 21.63 7.70
C PRO A 41 -13.63 20.29 8.20
N PRO A 42 -14.93 20.22 8.53
CA PRO A 42 -15.56 18.96 8.92
C PRO A 42 -15.59 17.98 7.75
N ASN A 43 -15.87 16.71 8.04
CA ASN A 43 -16.06 15.64 7.06
C ASN A 43 -14.81 15.24 6.27
N THR A 44 -13.66 15.25 6.92
CA THR A 44 -12.46 14.60 6.39
C THR A 44 -12.70 13.10 6.25
N LYS A 45 -12.56 12.62 5.01
CA LYS A 45 -12.63 11.21 4.67
C LYS A 45 -11.24 10.58 4.64
N ASP A 46 -10.28 11.28 4.06
CA ASP A 46 -8.94 10.77 3.82
C ASP A 46 -7.87 11.84 4.06
N ILE A 47 -6.68 11.41 4.47
CA ILE A 47 -5.53 12.28 4.79
C ILE A 47 -4.27 11.68 4.19
N LEU A 48 -3.54 12.50 3.44
CA LEU A 48 -2.23 12.17 2.89
C LEU A 48 -1.20 13.20 3.38
N LEU A 49 -0.03 12.73 3.79
CA LEU A 49 1.14 13.56 4.04
C LEU A 49 2.16 13.29 2.94
N GLY A 50 2.59 14.32 2.23
CA GLY A 50 3.60 14.18 1.19
C GLY A 50 3.92 15.51 0.53
N ASP A 51 5.07 15.54 -0.15
CA ASP A 51 5.47 16.65 -1.02
C ASP A 51 4.68 16.55 -2.32
N ILE A 52 3.76 17.50 -2.55
CA ILE A 52 2.87 17.49 -3.71
C ILE A 52 3.30 18.44 -4.83
N ASP A 53 4.22 19.37 -4.57
CA ASP A 53 4.72 20.36 -5.54
C ASP A 53 6.21 20.17 -5.90
N GLY A 54 6.90 19.27 -5.19
CA GLY A 54 8.31 18.93 -5.42
C GLY A 54 9.28 19.92 -4.78
N ASP A 55 8.83 20.75 -3.82
CA ASP A 55 9.67 21.75 -3.18
C ASP A 55 10.45 21.22 -1.96
N GLY A 56 10.29 19.94 -1.63
CA GLY A 56 10.95 19.26 -0.52
C GLY A 56 10.29 19.48 0.84
N LEU A 57 9.19 20.25 0.91
CA LEU A 57 8.37 20.38 2.11
C LEU A 57 7.20 19.39 2.06
N ILE A 58 6.65 19.07 3.23
CA ILE A 58 5.56 18.10 3.35
C ILE A 58 4.24 18.86 3.51
N GLU A 59 3.31 18.62 2.61
CA GLU A 59 1.94 19.08 2.72
C GLU A 59 1.05 18.03 3.37
N MET A 60 0.08 18.51 4.13
CA MET A 60 -1.06 17.73 4.57
C MET A 60 -2.23 17.95 3.60
N VAL A 61 -2.58 16.90 2.87
CA VAL A 61 -3.70 16.89 1.94
C VAL A 61 -4.91 16.20 2.58
N LEU A 62 -6.07 16.85 2.49
CA LEU A 62 -7.34 16.36 3.00
C LEU A 62 -8.29 16.07 1.85
N GLY A 63 -8.84 14.86 1.82
CA GLY A 63 -10.00 14.50 1.00
C GLY A 63 -11.27 14.63 1.82
N LEU A 64 -12.19 15.49 1.39
CA LEU A 64 -13.44 15.76 2.10
C LEU A 64 -14.62 15.05 1.42
N THR A 65 -15.65 14.68 2.18
CA THR A 65 -16.87 14.06 1.61
C THR A 65 -17.74 15.05 0.80
N ASP A 66 -17.43 16.34 0.84
CA ASP A 66 -18.09 17.39 0.06
C ASP A 66 -17.50 17.54 -1.36
N ARG A 67 -16.67 16.57 -1.79
CA ARG A 67 -15.99 16.53 -3.10
C ARG A 67 -14.89 17.58 -3.22
N VAL A 68 -14.27 17.97 -2.12
CA VAL A 68 -13.18 18.95 -2.11
C VAL A 68 -11.90 18.29 -1.62
N VAL A 69 -10.80 18.56 -2.33
CA VAL A 69 -9.44 18.29 -1.86
C VAL A 69 -8.81 19.60 -1.41
N ARG A 70 -8.14 19.61 -0.25
CA ARG A 70 -7.39 20.77 0.24
C ARG A 70 -5.99 20.37 0.65
N SER A 71 -5.01 21.21 0.36
CA SER A 71 -3.67 21.06 0.90
C SER A 71 -3.36 22.12 1.95
N TYR A 72 -2.55 21.74 2.92
CA TYR A 72 -2.08 22.60 4.00
C TYR A 72 -0.58 22.41 4.17
N ARG A 73 0.15 23.49 4.47
CA ARG A 73 1.57 23.42 4.85
C ARG A 73 1.74 23.89 6.28
N TRP A 74 2.63 23.21 7.00
CA TRP A 74 3.03 23.64 8.33
C TRP A 74 3.92 24.87 8.22
N CYS A 75 3.55 25.96 8.90
CA CYS A 75 4.39 27.14 9.04
C CYS A 75 4.74 27.32 10.51
N GLU A 76 6.02 27.20 10.83
CA GLU A 76 6.56 27.46 12.16
C GLU A 76 6.43 28.94 12.51
N ASN A 77 6.23 29.23 13.79
CA ASN A 77 6.09 30.59 14.28
C ASN A 77 7.44 31.05 14.84
N GLU A 78 8.20 31.82 14.06
CA GLU A 78 9.56 32.29 14.41
C GLU A 78 9.62 33.10 15.73
N ALA A 79 8.48 33.56 16.25
CA ALA A 79 8.38 34.30 17.51
C ALA A 79 8.39 33.42 18.78
N ALA A 80 8.31 32.09 18.66
CA ALA A 80 8.24 31.18 19.81
C ALA A 80 9.60 30.98 20.53
N ASP A 81 10.72 31.30 19.87
CA ASP A 81 12.08 31.12 20.41
C ASP A 81 12.59 32.32 21.24
N ALA A 82 11.90 33.46 21.23
CA ALA A 82 12.36 34.69 21.87
C ALA A 82 11.77 34.99 23.26
N CYS A 83 10.71 34.28 23.68
CA CYS A 83 10.05 34.50 24.97
C CYS A 83 9.72 33.18 25.67
N SER A 84 10.72 32.56 26.29
CA SER A 84 10.54 31.52 27.29
C SER A 84 10.09 32.12 28.63
N SER A 85 8.89 32.68 28.66
CA SER A 85 8.14 32.80 29.92
C SER A 85 7.30 31.54 30.10
N VAL A 86 7.67 30.79 31.13
CA VAL A 86 6.93 29.67 31.70
C VAL A 86 5.49 30.15 32.00
N ASP A 87 4.49 29.40 31.51
CA ASP A 87 3.04 29.49 31.83
C ASP A 87 2.04 29.95 30.74
N ASP A 88 2.35 29.89 29.45
CA ASP A 88 1.32 29.97 28.40
C ASP A 88 1.02 28.61 27.74
N GLU A 89 -0.10 27.98 28.11
CA GLU A 89 -0.65 26.74 27.51
C GLU A 89 -1.00 26.87 26.01
N ASN A 90 -0.82 28.05 25.42
CA ASN A 90 -1.17 28.40 24.04
C ASN A 90 0.01 28.78 23.16
N ASN A 91 1.25 28.47 23.55
CA ASN A 91 2.40 28.68 22.67
C ASN A 91 2.41 27.63 21.53
N SER A 92 1.57 27.85 20.51
CA SER A 92 1.53 27.03 19.30
C SER A 92 2.84 27.23 18.53
N LEU A 93 3.61 26.15 18.36
CA LEU A 93 4.89 26.15 17.62
C LEU A 93 4.75 26.53 16.14
N GLY A 94 3.52 26.58 15.63
CA GLY A 94 3.22 26.93 14.25
C GLY A 94 1.72 26.85 13.97
N LYS A 95 1.36 26.95 12.69
CA LYS A 95 0.00 26.77 12.20
C LYS A 95 -0.01 26.06 10.86
N LEU A 96 -1.09 25.35 10.56
CA LEU A 96 -1.34 24.79 9.24
C LEU A 96 -1.99 25.87 8.38
N VAL A 97 -1.28 26.30 7.33
CA VAL A 97 -1.75 27.29 6.37
C VAL A 97 -2.36 26.56 5.18
N ALA A 98 -3.60 26.87 4.83
CA ALA A 98 -4.24 26.32 3.63
C ALA A 98 -3.55 26.89 2.39
N LEU A 99 -3.16 26.02 1.47
CA LEU A 99 -2.51 26.39 0.21
C LEU A 99 -3.53 26.35 -0.93
N ASN A 100 -4.03 25.16 -1.24
CA ASN A 100 -4.84 24.92 -2.42
C ASN A 100 -6.21 24.32 -2.07
N LYS A 101 -7.17 24.53 -2.97
CA LYS A 101 -8.51 23.93 -2.92
C LYS A 101 -8.88 23.46 -4.32
N TRP A 102 -9.15 22.17 -4.47
CA TRP A 102 -9.62 21.57 -5.71
C TRP A 102 -11.02 20.99 -5.51
N GLU A 103 -11.90 21.21 -6.48
CA GLU A 103 -13.26 20.66 -6.46
C GLU A 103 -13.36 19.49 -7.45
N CYS A 104 -13.87 18.37 -6.95
CA CYS A 104 -14.09 17.15 -7.70
C CYS A 104 -15.55 17.09 -8.19
N ALA A 105 -15.75 16.56 -9.40
CA ALA A 105 -17.10 16.34 -9.93
C ALA A 105 -17.93 15.37 -9.05
N GLN A 106 -17.27 14.34 -8.50
CA GLN A 106 -17.91 13.24 -7.78
C GLN A 106 -17.27 13.01 -6.40
N GLN A 107 -17.85 12.07 -5.65
CA GLN A 107 -17.37 11.67 -4.32
C GLN A 107 -15.93 11.17 -4.36
N ILE A 108 -15.14 11.59 -3.37
CA ILE A 108 -13.74 11.16 -3.26
C ILE A 108 -13.72 9.77 -2.65
N GLY A 109 -13.01 8.86 -3.31
CA GLY A 109 -12.68 7.53 -2.81
C GLY A 109 -11.57 7.58 -1.78
N SER A 110 -10.34 7.56 -2.29
CA SER A 110 -9.10 7.86 -1.58
C SER A 110 -8.22 8.81 -2.37
N ILE A 111 -7.14 9.25 -1.73
CA ILE A 111 -6.12 10.11 -2.28
C ILE A 111 -4.77 9.40 -2.14
N SER A 112 -3.96 9.44 -3.20
CA SER A 112 -2.60 8.89 -3.17
C SER A 112 -1.62 9.82 -3.87
N LEU A 113 -0.40 9.88 -3.37
CA LEU A 113 0.73 10.47 -4.09
C LEU A 113 1.22 9.49 -5.16
N HIS A 114 1.68 10.02 -6.28
CA HIS A 114 2.29 9.27 -7.37
C HIS A 114 3.35 10.12 -8.08
N HIS A 115 4.50 9.52 -8.39
CA HIS A 115 5.60 10.19 -9.07
C HIS A 115 5.73 9.71 -10.51
N SER A 116 5.95 10.66 -11.41
CA SER A 116 6.33 10.39 -12.79
C SER A 116 7.70 9.69 -12.87
N PRO A 117 8.10 9.12 -14.02
CA PRO A 117 9.44 8.58 -14.21
C PRO A 117 10.56 9.59 -13.92
N GLU A 118 10.28 10.88 -14.14
CA GLU A 118 11.18 12.01 -13.87
C GLU A 118 11.21 12.40 -12.38
N GLY A 119 10.40 11.76 -11.54
CA GLY A 119 10.27 12.06 -10.12
C GLY A 119 9.36 13.23 -9.81
N VAL A 120 8.57 13.71 -10.77
CA VAL A 120 7.63 14.82 -10.54
C VAL A 120 6.41 14.30 -9.77
N PRO A 121 6.06 14.89 -8.61
CA PRO A 121 4.91 14.46 -7.83
C PRO A 121 3.59 14.84 -8.52
N SER A 122 2.62 13.95 -8.37
CA SER A 122 1.25 14.14 -8.81
C SER A 122 0.30 13.50 -7.80
N LEU A 123 -0.81 14.18 -7.54
CA LEU A 123 -1.83 13.73 -6.62
C LEU A 123 -2.91 13.00 -7.41
N LEU A 124 -3.15 11.72 -7.06
CA LEU A 124 -4.22 10.91 -7.60
C LEU A 124 -5.42 10.95 -6.65
N VAL A 125 -6.60 11.27 -7.17
CA VAL A 125 -7.84 11.36 -6.40
C VAL A 125 -8.85 10.39 -7.02
N ALA A 126 -9.16 9.30 -6.33
CA ALA A 126 -10.10 8.31 -6.83
C ALA A 126 -11.52 8.90 -6.91
N GLN A 127 -12.16 8.65 -8.05
CA GLN A 127 -13.55 9.01 -8.31
C GLN A 127 -14.38 7.75 -8.57
N PRO A 128 -15.71 7.80 -8.39
CA PRO A 128 -16.56 6.64 -8.54
C PRO A 128 -16.47 6.04 -9.95
N GLY A 129 -16.77 4.75 -10.03
CA GLY A 129 -16.76 4.04 -11.29
C GLY A 129 -15.36 3.73 -11.78
N GLY A 130 -14.34 3.57 -10.93
CA GLY A 130 -12.97 3.23 -11.38
C GLY A 130 -12.29 4.35 -12.17
N THR A 131 -12.70 5.60 -11.95
CA THR A 131 -12.12 6.80 -12.55
C THR A 131 -11.25 7.53 -11.54
N PHE A 132 -10.43 8.47 -11.98
CA PHE A 132 -9.66 9.30 -11.07
C PHE A 132 -9.34 10.66 -11.68
N MET A 133 -9.04 11.61 -10.80
CA MET A 133 -8.53 12.94 -11.14
C MET A 133 -7.05 12.98 -10.76
N ARG A 134 -6.21 13.50 -11.66
CA ARG A 134 -4.79 13.75 -11.40
C ARG A 134 -4.55 15.24 -11.29
N ILE A 135 -3.88 15.65 -10.22
CA ILE A 135 -3.43 17.03 -10.01
C ILE A 135 -1.91 17.02 -10.05
N HIS A 136 -1.30 17.87 -10.86
CA HIS A 136 0.16 17.95 -10.98
C HIS A 136 0.60 19.40 -10.99
N HIS A 137 1.77 19.65 -10.41
CA HIS A 137 2.36 20.98 -10.37
C HIS A 137 3.02 21.31 -11.72
N GLN A 138 2.56 22.37 -12.37
CA GLN A 138 3.22 23.03 -13.49
C GLN A 138 4.20 24.07 -12.96
N SER A 139 5.49 23.78 -13.05
CA SER A 139 6.52 24.81 -12.99
C SER A 139 6.41 25.73 -14.21
N ASP A 140 6.54 27.05 -14.02
CA ASP A 140 6.44 28.10 -15.06
C ASP A 140 7.41 27.94 -16.26
N GLU A 141 8.31 26.95 -16.24
CA GLU A 141 9.30 26.69 -17.29
C GLU A 141 8.75 25.91 -18.51
N GLN A 142 7.53 25.37 -18.46
CA GLN A 142 6.92 24.61 -19.58
C GLN A 142 5.95 25.43 -20.47
N GLN A 143 6.08 26.76 -20.53
CA GLN A 143 5.44 27.55 -21.59
C GLN A 143 6.25 27.49 -22.89
N THR A 144 6.21 26.36 -23.59
CA THR A 144 6.66 26.28 -24.99
C THR A 144 5.53 26.80 -25.89
N PRO A 145 5.72 27.87 -26.69
CA PRO A 145 4.69 28.35 -27.60
C PRO A 145 4.70 27.47 -28.86
N GLN A 146 3.77 26.51 -28.98
CA GLN A 146 3.56 25.82 -30.25
C GLN A 146 2.10 25.90 -30.72
N SER A 147 1.98 26.66 -31.82
CA SER A 147 1.02 26.58 -32.93
C SER A 147 -0.43 27.00 -32.70
N GLN A 148 -0.69 28.21 -33.22
CA GLN A 148 -1.96 28.68 -33.74
C GLN A 148 -2.55 27.74 -34.83
N GLU A 149 -3.87 27.90 -35.02
CA GLU A 149 -4.78 27.43 -36.09
C GLU A 149 -5.70 26.25 -35.66
N THR A 150 -7.05 26.30 -35.66
CA THR A 150 -8.08 27.23 -36.17
C THR A 150 -9.43 27.01 -35.45
N SER A 151 -10.25 28.07 -35.42
CA SER A 151 -11.66 28.27 -34.95
C SER A 151 -12.65 27.09 -34.99
N SER A 152 -13.63 26.95 -34.07
CA SER A 152 -14.81 27.86 -33.99
C SER A 152 -15.77 27.61 -32.79
N ILE A 153 -16.12 28.73 -32.13
CA ILE A 153 -17.42 29.19 -31.59
C ILE A 153 -18.25 28.27 -30.66
N GLY A 154 -18.39 28.70 -29.41
CA GLY A 154 -19.41 28.24 -28.45
C GLY A 154 -19.26 28.89 -27.08
N ASP A 155 -19.70 30.14 -26.96
CA ASP A 155 -19.74 30.98 -25.75
C ASP A 155 -20.59 30.37 -24.61
N SER A 156 -19.99 30.19 -23.44
CA SER A 156 -20.68 30.40 -22.15
C SER A 156 -19.66 30.68 -21.05
N GLY A 157 -19.73 31.89 -20.51
CA GLY A 157 -18.76 32.42 -19.55
C GLY A 157 -18.65 31.60 -18.26
N SER A 158 -17.40 31.26 -17.92
CA SER A 158 -16.98 31.11 -16.53
C SER A 158 -15.94 32.19 -16.27
N LEU A 159 -16.20 32.99 -15.22
CA LEU A 159 -15.28 33.97 -14.68
C LEU A 159 -13.94 33.30 -14.37
N PRO A 160 -12.79 33.97 -14.58
CA PRO A 160 -11.50 33.40 -14.23
C PRO A 160 -11.48 33.23 -12.71
N SER A 161 -11.49 31.97 -12.25
CA SER A 161 -11.29 31.66 -10.84
C SER A 161 -9.93 32.20 -10.43
N GLU A 162 -9.94 33.10 -9.46
CA GLU A 162 -8.76 33.72 -8.86
C GLU A 162 -7.72 32.64 -8.48
N ASN A 163 -6.52 32.77 -9.05
CA ASN A 163 -5.24 32.23 -8.60
C ASN A 163 -5.17 30.71 -8.32
N LEU A 164 -5.23 29.87 -9.36
CA LEU A 164 -4.55 28.57 -9.31
C LEU A 164 -3.05 28.79 -9.56
N THR A 165 -2.27 28.89 -8.50
CA THR A 165 -0.81 28.92 -8.58
C THR A 165 -0.30 27.55 -9.01
N GLY A 166 0.21 27.43 -10.24
CA GLY A 166 1.10 26.35 -10.65
C GLY A 166 0.54 24.92 -10.62
N PHE A 167 -0.77 24.66 -10.57
CA PHE A 167 -1.31 23.29 -10.66
C PHE A 167 -2.28 23.13 -11.83
N SER A 168 -2.16 22.04 -12.59
CA SER A 168 -3.15 21.61 -13.57
C SER A 168 -3.84 20.31 -13.16
N VAL A 169 -5.03 20.10 -13.74
CA VAL A 169 -5.94 19.02 -13.39
C VAL A 169 -6.33 18.26 -14.64
N ASP A 170 -6.09 16.94 -14.63
CA ASP A 170 -6.53 16.02 -15.67
C ASP A 170 -7.56 15.03 -15.11
N TYR A 171 -8.59 14.77 -15.91
CA TYR A 171 -9.61 13.76 -15.60
C TYR A 171 -9.37 12.52 -16.43
N GLN A 172 -9.14 11.39 -15.76
CA GLN A 172 -8.87 10.14 -16.44
C GLN A 172 -10.05 9.18 -16.35
N PHE A 173 -10.51 8.78 -17.54
CA PHE A 173 -11.48 7.71 -17.72
C PHE A 173 -10.76 6.53 -18.34
N LEU A 174 -10.56 5.45 -17.57
CA LEU A 174 -9.80 4.28 -18.03
C LEU A 174 -10.50 3.44 -19.12
N GLY A 175 -11.48 3.99 -19.83
CA GLY A 175 -12.11 3.38 -21.02
C GLY A 175 -12.68 1.98 -20.79
N ILE A 176 -12.96 1.61 -19.53
CA ILE A 176 -13.26 0.23 -19.18
C ILE A 176 -14.69 -0.09 -19.60
N SER A 177 -14.83 -0.80 -20.73
CA SER A 177 -16.12 -1.32 -21.20
C SER A 177 -16.77 -2.35 -20.24
N ARG A 178 -16.12 -2.66 -19.11
CA ARG A 178 -16.53 -3.63 -18.08
C ARG A 178 -16.94 -3.00 -16.74
N MET A 179 -16.94 -1.67 -16.61
CA MET A 179 -17.44 -1.04 -15.39
C MET A 179 -18.92 -1.39 -15.20
N ARG A 180 -19.21 -2.17 -14.16
CA ARG A 180 -20.58 -2.65 -13.88
C ARG A 180 -21.46 -1.53 -13.35
N ASN A 181 -20.85 -0.57 -12.64
CA ASN A 181 -21.57 0.54 -12.01
C ASN A 181 -20.71 1.82 -11.99
N PRO A 182 -21.10 2.90 -12.69
CA PRO A 182 -20.34 4.15 -12.74
C PRO A 182 -20.32 4.91 -11.40
N ASN A 183 -21.20 4.56 -10.46
CA ASN A 183 -21.30 5.22 -9.15
C ASN A 183 -20.60 4.43 -8.03
N ILE A 184 -19.88 3.35 -8.35
CA ILE A 184 -19.24 2.51 -7.33
C ILE A 184 -18.03 3.22 -6.71
N SER A 185 -17.85 3.15 -5.39
CA SER A 185 -16.66 3.72 -4.76
C SER A 185 -15.39 3.04 -5.25
N THR A 186 -14.31 3.81 -5.28
CA THR A 186 -13.03 3.42 -5.87
C THR A 186 -11.93 3.84 -4.92
N GLU A 187 -10.96 2.97 -4.69
CA GLU A 187 -9.73 3.23 -3.98
C GLU A 187 -8.59 3.27 -5.00
N ILE A 188 -7.65 4.20 -4.84
CA ILE A 188 -6.46 4.34 -5.67
C ILE A 188 -5.19 4.30 -4.83
N LEU A 189 -4.13 3.74 -5.39
CA LEU A 189 -2.84 3.63 -4.75
C LEU A 189 -1.71 3.86 -5.76
N GLY A 190 -0.95 4.92 -5.57
CA GLY A 190 0.17 5.29 -6.42
C GLY A 190 1.49 4.62 -6.03
N ASP A 191 2.48 4.77 -6.92
CA ASP A 191 3.88 4.39 -6.71
C ASP A 191 4.09 2.92 -6.30
N VAL A 192 3.40 1.99 -6.94
CA VAL A 192 3.64 0.57 -6.71
C VAL A 192 5.01 0.22 -7.28
N ARG A 193 5.98 -0.14 -6.43
CA ARG A 193 7.35 -0.42 -6.88
C ARG A 193 7.40 -1.67 -7.74
N THR A 194 8.20 -1.61 -8.80
CA THR A 194 8.47 -2.74 -9.69
C THR A 194 9.95 -3.12 -9.64
N MET A 195 10.25 -4.41 -9.86
CA MET A 195 11.61 -4.91 -9.99
C MET A 195 12.46 -4.15 -11.01
N LEU A 196 11.83 -3.72 -12.11
CA LEU A 196 12.53 -3.01 -13.19
C LEU A 196 13.02 -1.64 -12.74
N ASN A 197 12.24 -0.93 -11.92
CA ASN A 197 12.56 0.42 -11.47
C ASN A 197 13.64 0.42 -10.36
N ILE A 198 13.74 -0.66 -9.57
CA ILE A 198 14.82 -0.82 -8.58
C ILE A 198 16.17 -0.89 -9.27
N ASN A 199 16.29 -1.69 -10.33
CA ASN A 199 17.56 -1.87 -11.03
C ASN A 199 17.96 -0.62 -11.84
N ALA A 200 16.98 0.14 -12.35
CA ALA A 200 17.24 1.40 -13.04
C ALA A 200 17.81 2.50 -12.11
N SER A 201 17.46 2.48 -10.82
CA SER A 201 18.01 3.42 -9.83
C SER A 201 19.48 3.18 -9.46
N VAL A 202 20.02 1.98 -9.76
CA VAL A 202 21.40 1.58 -9.44
C VAL A 202 22.34 1.76 -10.63
N ASP A 203 21.86 1.55 -11.86
CA ASP A 203 22.66 1.66 -13.09
C ASP A 203 22.33 2.96 -13.86
N SER A 204 22.86 4.09 -13.39
CA SER A 204 22.68 5.42 -13.99
C SER A 204 23.39 5.64 -15.34
N ASN A 205 23.72 4.59 -16.10
CA ASN A 205 24.57 4.68 -17.30
C ASN A 205 24.04 3.96 -18.56
N GLN A 206 22.75 3.64 -18.64
CA GLN A 206 22.14 3.20 -19.92
C GLN A 206 20.88 4.01 -20.25
N SER A 207 21.11 5.16 -20.89
CA SER A 207 20.13 5.85 -21.72
C SER A 207 19.70 4.92 -22.86
N ASP A 208 18.42 4.56 -22.93
CA ASP A 208 17.65 4.20 -24.15
C ASP A 208 16.48 3.22 -23.91
N LYS A 209 16.17 2.85 -22.67
CA LYS A 209 14.83 2.33 -22.34
C LYS A 209 13.98 3.48 -21.83
N SER A 210 12.86 3.75 -22.51
CA SER A 210 11.81 4.67 -22.05
C SER A 210 11.58 4.43 -20.57
N ALA A 211 11.94 5.41 -19.72
CA ALA A 211 11.72 5.34 -18.29
C ALA A 211 10.20 5.28 -18.08
N SER A 212 9.66 4.08 -17.86
CA SER A 212 8.24 3.90 -17.60
C SER A 212 7.99 4.18 -16.13
N GLY A 213 6.91 4.90 -15.83
CA GLY A 213 6.64 5.38 -14.47
C GLY A 213 6.38 4.22 -13.52
N ASN A 214 6.33 4.48 -12.21
CA ASN A 214 5.80 3.46 -11.31
C ASN A 214 4.32 3.21 -11.64
N PRO A 215 3.85 1.96 -11.71
CA PRO A 215 2.43 1.72 -11.85
C PRO A 215 1.65 2.17 -10.61
N TYR A 216 0.35 2.37 -10.79
CA TYR A 216 -0.61 2.62 -9.73
C TYR A 216 -1.75 1.60 -9.81
N ALA A 217 -2.32 1.28 -8.66
CA ALA A 217 -3.40 0.33 -8.52
C ALA A 217 -4.73 1.06 -8.30
N VAL A 218 -5.80 0.48 -8.85
CA VAL A 218 -7.18 0.94 -8.63
C VAL A 218 -8.02 -0.26 -8.22
N ALA A 219 -8.81 -0.11 -7.16
CA ALA A 219 -9.74 -1.13 -6.70
C ALA A 219 -11.14 -0.54 -6.52
N THR A 220 -12.16 -1.20 -7.03
CA THR A 220 -13.56 -0.77 -6.87
C THR A 220 -14.27 -1.63 -5.83
N LEU A 221 -15.26 -1.05 -5.15
CA LEU A 221 -16.02 -1.76 -4.12
C LEU A 221 -16.81 -2.96 -4.66
N ASP A 222 -17.09 -3.04 -5.95
CA ASP A 222 -17.75 -4.19 -6.59
C ASP A 222 -16.77 -5.29 -7.04
N GLY A 223 -15.49 -5.20 -6.67
CA GLY A 223 -14.54 -6.29 -6.85
C GLY A 223 -13.61 -6.18 -8.06
N THR A 224 -13.56 -5.05 -8.76
CA THR A 224 -12.59 -4.86 -9.85
C THR A 224 -11.26 -4.37 -9.27
N ILE A 225 -10.16 -5.03 -9.63
CA ILE A 225 -8.79 -4.60 -9.28
C ILE A 225 -8.02 -4.41 -10.57
N MET A 226 -7.24 -3.35 -10.64
CA MET A 226 -6.48 -2.96 -11.81
C MET A 226 -5.11 -2.49 -11.43
N LEU A 227 -4.17 -2.75 -12.33
CA LEU A 227 -2.85 -2.16 -12.33
C LEU A 227 -2.70 -1.34 -13.61
N ILE A 228 -2.35 -0.07 -13.48
CA ILE A 228 -2.21 0.87 -14.58
C ILE A 228 -0.80 1.47 -14.55
N GLN A 229 -0.22 1.66 -15.73
CA GLN A 229 1.07 2.32 -15.92
C GLN A 229 0.99 3.19 -17.15
N ASP A 230 1.41 4.45 -17.05
CA ASP A 230 1.42 5.39 -18.19
C ASP A 230 0.07 5.45 -18.94
N GLU A 231 -1.05 5.49 -18.18
CA GLU A 231 -2.44 5.44 -18.67
C GLU A 231 -2.88 4.14 -19.35
N VAL A 232 -2.03 3.11 -19.36
CA VAL A 232 -2.34 1.80 -19.93
C VAL A 232 -2.64 0.82 -18.82
N ILE A 233 -3.79 0.14 -18.92
CA ILE A 233 -4.15 -0.95 -18.01
C ILE A 233 -3.26 -2.15 -18.31
N LEU A 234 -2.33 -2.45 -17.40
CA LEU A 234 -1.45 -3.61 -17.51
C LEU A 234 -2.23 -4.91 -17.36
N TRP A 235 -3.08 -4.97 -16.32
CA TRP A 235 -4.04 -6.05 -16.15
C TRP A 235 -5.23 -5.59 -15.31
N SER A 236 -6.31 -6.34 -15.42
CA SER A 236 -7.52 -6.19 -14.60
C SER A 236 -8.05 -7.55 -14.20
N ILE A 237 -8.46 -7.68 -12.94
CA ILE A 237 -9.20 -8.83 -12.43
C ILE A 237 -10.51 -8.37 -11.82
N ALA A 238 -11.48 -9.28 -11.79
CA ALA A 238 -12.74 -9.10 -11.09
C ALA A 238 -12.89 -10.25 -10.09
N VAL A 239 -13.14 -9.90 -8.84
CA VAL A 239 -13.48 -10.82 -7.75
C VAL A 239 -14.94 -10.59 -7.34
N ASP A 240 -15.53 -11.54 -6.63
CA ASP A 240 -16.93 -11.49 -6.19
C ASP A 240 -17.07 -11.02 -4.73
N HIS A 241 -16.17 -10.13 -4.30
CA HIS A 241 -16.10 -9.63 -2.92
C HIS A 241 -16.03 -8.12 -2.89
N GLN A 242 -16.58 -7.53 -1.83
CA GLN A 242 -16.62 -6.08 -1.68
C GLN A 242 -15.30 -5.55 -1.13
N LEU A 243 -14.50 -4.92 -2.00
CA LEU A 243 -13.15 -4.45 -1.69
C LEU A 243 -13.18 -3.04 -1.10
N PHE A 244 -12.42 -2.79 -0.05
CA PHE A 244 -12.48 -1.49 0.64
C PHE A 244 -11.16 -0.94 1.12
N ALA A 245 -10.15 -1.81 1.27
CA ALA A 245 -8.81 -1.39 1.61
C ALA A 245 -7.88 -1.82 0.50
N LEU A 246 -7.10 -0.85 0.00
CA LEU A 246 -6.08 -1.04 -1.00
C LEU A 246 -4.75 -0.57 -0.41
N SER A 247 -3.74 -1.42 -0.42
CA SER A 247 -2.42 -1.10 0.11
C SER A 247 -1.33 -1.80 -0.70
N LYS A 248 -0.08 -1.40 -0.50
CA LYS A 248 1.08 -2.01 -1.14
C LYS A 248 2.07 -2.46 -0.08
N LEU A 249 2.65 -3.63 -0.28
CA LEU A 249 3.70 -4.19 0.57
C LEU A 249 4.50 -5.20 -0.26
N ASP A 250 5.83 -5.14 -0.19
CA ASP A 250 6.69 -6.25 -0.63
C ASP A 250 6.54 -7.43 0.36
N VAL A 251 5.56 -8.27 0.11
CA VAL A 251 5.28 -9.47 0.91
C VAL A 251 6.30 -10.56 0.59
N THR A 252 6.83 -10.58 -0.64
CA THR A 252 7.77 -11.61 -1.09
C THR A 252 9.23 -11.38 -0.72
N GLY A 253 9.57 -10.18 -0.24
CA GLY A 253 10.92 -9.78 0.12
C GLY A 253 11.84 -9.63 -1.08
N ASN A 254 11.26 -9.33 -2.25
CA ASN A 254 11.98 -9.25 -3.51
C ASN A 254 12.30 -7.79 -3.92
N GLY A 255 11.81 -6.82 -3.17
CA GLY A 255 11.97 -5.37 -3.38
C GLY A 255 10.84 -4.71 -4.18
N ALA A 256 10.05 -5.48 -4.94
CA ALA A 256 8.86 -5.01 -5.62
C ALA A 256 7.64 -5.10 -4.71
N ASP A 257 6.75 -4.13 -4.84
CA ASP A 257 5.53 -4.12 -4.04
C ASP A 257 4.49 -5.06 -4.64
N GLU A 258 3.88 -5.89 -3.80
CA GLU A 258 2.62 -6.54 -4.10
C GLU A 258 1.45 -5.64 -3.67
N ILE A 259 0.37 -5.69 -4.46
CA ILE A 259 -0.90 -5.04 -4.14
C ILE A 259 -1.66 -5.95 -3.19
N VAL A 260 -1.98 -5.42 -2.02
CA VAL A 260 -2.78 -6.11 -0.99
C VAL A 260 -4.14 -5.45 -0.91
N VAL A 261 -5.19 -6.21 -1.20
CA VAL A 261 -6.58 -5.73 -1.21
C VAL A 261 -7.42 -6.54 -0.23
N CYS A 262 -8.10 -5.86 0.69
CA CYS A 262 -8.97 -6.52 1.67
C CYS A 262 -10.45 -6.23 1.39
N SER A 263 -11.28 -7.25 1.60
CA SER A 263 -12.73 -7.18 1.51
C SER A 263 -13.40 -7.15 2.88
N TRP A 264 -14.66 -6.71 2.90
CA TRP A 264 -15.47 -6.61 4.11
C TRP A 264 -15.74 -7.96 4.79
N ASP A 265 -15.71 -9.05 4.02
CA ASP A 265 -15.96 -10.42 4.48
C ASP A 265 -14.67 -11.17 4.87
N GLY A 266 -13.52 -10.49 4.90
CA GLY A 266 -12.26 -11.05 5.39
C GLY A 266 -11.42 -11.76 4.34
N HIS A 267 -11.76 -11.66 3.05
CA HIS A 267 -10.86 -12.07 1.98
C HIS A 267 -9.78 -11.01 1.75
N THR A 268 -8.53 -11.46 1.69
CA THR A 268 -7.38 -10.61 1.37
C THR A 268 -6.70 -11.18 0.14
N TYR A 269 -6.59 -10.36 -0.89
CA TYR A 269 -5.92 -10.67 -2.14
C TYR A 269 -4.55 -10.02 -2.17
N ILE A 270 -3.53 -10.80 -2.48
CA ILE A 270 -2.17 -10.32 -2.72
C ILE A 270 -1.90 -10.54 -4.20
N LEU A 271 -1.53 -9.48 -4.92
CA LEU A 271 -1.34 -9.49 -6.36
C LEU A 271 0.01 -8.91 -6.73
N ASP A 272 0.72 -9.58 -7.63
CA ASP A 272 1.94 -9.04 -8.21
C ASP A 272 1.69 -8.31 -9.53
N GLN A 273 2.76 -7.74 -10.07
CA GLN A 273 2.78 -7.05 -11.35
C GLN A 273 2.42 -7.97 -12.53
N TYR A 274 2.53 -9.29 -12.35
CA TYR A 274 2.27 -10.32 -13.36
C TYR A 274 0.87 -10.93 -13.25
N ARG A 275 -0.01 -10.37 -12.41
CA ARG A 275 -1.38 -10.85 -12.18
C ARG A 275 -1.43 -12.24 -11.50
N ASN A 276 -0.36 -12.68 -10.85
CA ASN A 276 -0.45 -13.82 -9.94
C ASN A 276 -1.18 -13.40 -8.68
N THR A 277 -1.96 -14.30 -8.10
CA THR A 277 -2.83 -13.97 -6.98
C THR A 277 -2.73 -15.01 -5.88
N VAL A 278 -2.49 -14.54 -4.66
CA VAL A 278 -2.64 -15.33 -3.44
C VAL A 278 -3.82 -14.79 -2.67
N ARG A 279 -4.66 -15.69 -2.17
CA ARG A 279 -5.85 -15.34 -1.39
C ARG A 279 -5.72 -15.89 0.02
N PHE A 280 -5.85 -15.01 1.00
CA PHE A 280 -5.97 -15.35 2.41
C PHE A 280 -7.41 -15.06 2.86
N GLN A 281 -7.95 -15.89 3.75
CA GLN A 281 -9.32 -15.76 4.26
C GLN A 281 -9.28 -15.75 5.79
N LEU A 282 -9.73 -14.67 6.40
CA LEU A 282 -9.78 -14.49 7.85
C LEU A 282 -10.98 -15.19 8.51
N ASP A 283 -12.03 -15.50 7.72
CA ASP A 283 -13.32 -16.01 8.19
C ASP A 283 -14.04 -15.07 9.19
N GLU A 284 -13.69 -13.78 9.19
CA GLU A 284 -14.33 -12.74 10.00
C GLU A 284 -14.56 -11.48 9.17
N SER A 285 -15.64 -10.76 9.45
CA SER A 285 -15.88 -9.45 8.83
C SER A 285 -14.89 -8.41 9.33
N VAL A 286 -14.29 -7.67 8.40
CA VAL A 286 -13.24 -6.70 8.64
C VAL A 286 -13.80 -5.29 8.55
N GLN A 287 -13.55 -4.50 9.59
CA GLN A 287 -13.92 -3.09 9.69
C GLN A 287 -12.81 -2.18 9.17
N ALA A 288 -11.56 -2.51 9.48
CA ALA A 288 -10.40 -1.80 8.97
C ALA A 288 -9.25 -2.79 8.75
N PHE A 289 -8.44 -2.49 7.73
CA PHE A 289 -7.29 -3.30 7.36
C PHE A 289 -6.08 -2.37 7.19
N GLY A 290 -4.93 -2.83 7.67
CA GLY A 290 -3.65 -2.16 7.47
C GLY A 290 -2.56 -3.17 7.22
N THR A 291 -1.54 -2.76 6.49
CA THR A 291 -0.37 -3.60 6.20
C THR A 291 0.89 -2.75 6.29
N GLY A 292 2.03 -3.38 6.58
CA GLY A 292 3.30 -2.67 6.69
C GLY A 292 4.39 -3.49 7.34
N TYR A 293 5.52 -2.83 7.56
CA TYR A 293 6.68 -3.37 8.26
C TYR A 293 6.66 -2.93 9.71
N TYR A 294 6.57 -3.88 10.64
CA TYR A 294 6.53 -3.59 12.08
C TYR A 294 7.57 -4.42 12.84
N THR A 295 8.09 -3.85 13.93
CA THR A 295 8.93 -4.56 14.90
C THR A 295 8.55 -4.12 16.31
N LEU A 296 8.58 -5.07 17.25
CA LEU A 296 8.45 -4.78 18.68
C LEU A 296 9.79 -4.48 19.34
N ILE A 297 10.89 -4.86 18.68
CA ILE A 297 12.24 -4.76 19.23
C ILE A 297 12.96 -3.61 18.52
N PRO A 298 13.27 -2.53 19.25
CA PRO A 298 14.09 -1.44 18.71
C PRO A 298 15.42 -1.98 18.18
N GLY A 299 15.78 -1.61 16.95
CA GLY A 299 17.02 -2.03 16.31
C GLY A 299 16.94 -3.34 15.52
N ASN A 300 15.86 -4.12 15.63
CA ASN A 300 15.64 -5.27 14.75
C ASN A 300 15.00 -4.84 13.43
N SER A 301 15.30 -5.58 12.36
CA SER A 301 14.63 -5.41 11.08
C SER A 301 13.13 -5.66 11.25
N PRO A 302 12.27 -4.75 10.75
CA PRO A 302 10.84 -4.95 10.81
C PRO A 302 10.41 -6.07 9.87
N VAL A 303 9.33 -6.76 10.25
CA VAL A 303 8.75 -7.87 9.49
C VAL A 303 7.43 -7.45 8.86
N THR A 304 7.03 -8.13 7.81
CA THR A 304 5.73 -7.93 7.15
C THR A 304 4.60 -8.27 8.10
N CYS A 305 3.61 -7.38 8.24
CA CYS A 305 2.44 -7.65 9.05
C CYS A 305 1.15 -7.22 8.35
N PHE A 306 0.09 -8.01 8.57
CA PHE A 306 -1.29 -7.66 8.30
C PHE A 306 -2.02 -7.41 9.62
N VAL A 307 -2.72 -6.27 9.67
CA VAL A 307 -3.50 -5.82 10.82
C VAL A 307 -4.97 -5.81 10.41
N TYR A 308 -5.77 -6.64 11.05
CA TYR A 308 -7.22 -6.69 10.86
C TYR A 308 -7.91 -6.16 12.09
N ILE A 309 -8.79 -5.19 11.91
CA ILE A 309 -9.73 -4.73 12.95
C ILE A 309 -11.09 -5.29 12.56
N THR A 310 -11.67 -6.11 13.43
CA THR A 310 -12.95 -6.79 13.14
C THR A 310 -14.12 -6.05 13.76
N PHE A 311 -15.33 -6.25 13.21
CA PHE A 311 -16.58 -5.70 13.78
C PHE A 311 -16.90 -6.23 15.19
N ARG A 312 -16.11 -7.17 15.72
CA ARG A 312 -16.18 -7.67 17.09
C ARG A 312 -15.20 -6.99 18.04
N ASN A 313 -14.68 -5.82 17.66
CA ASN A 313 -13.68 -5.05 18.42
C ASN A 313 -12.42 -5.86 18.74
N LYS A 314 -11.97 -6.71 17.81
CA LYS A 314 -10.69 -7.42 17.92
C LYS A 314 -9.69 -6.85 16.94
N ILE A 315 -8.45 -6.72 17.39
CA ILE A 315 -7.29 -6.43 16.55
C ILE A 315 -6.53 -7.75 16.37
N LEU A 316 -6.43 -8.24 15.15
CA LEU A 316 -5.72 -9.45 14.78
C LEU A 316 -4.47 -9.05 13.99
N LEU A 317 -3.31 -9.45 14.49
CA LEU A 317 -2.01 -9.18 13.88
C LEU A 317 -1.43 -10.50 13.35
N TYR A 318 -1.29 -10.61 12.04
CA TYR A 318 -0.47 -11.65 11.40
C TYR A 318 0.87 -11.02 11.08
N PHE A 319 1.94 -11.57 11.65
CA PHE A 319 3.30 -11.06 11.48
C PHE A 319 4.19 -12.12 10.83
N ASP A 320 5.28 -11.68 10.22
CA ASP A 320 6.26 -12.53 9.53
C ASP A 320 5.59 -13.41 8.46
N ILE A 321 4.92 -12.76 7.51
CA ILE A 321 4.13 -13.43 6.48
C ILE A 321 5.09 -14.25 5.59
N PRO A 322 5.02 -15.59 5.57
CA PRO A 322 6.08 -16.44 5.02
C PRO A 322 5.99 -16.62 3.49
N LEU A 323 5.40 -15.68 2.76
CA LEU A 323 5.10 -15.83 1.34
C LEU A 323 6.32 -15.50 0.47
N LYS A 324 7.14 -16.50 0.11
CA LYS A 324 8.35 -16.26 -0.71
C LYS A 324 8.10 -16.13 -2.21
N HIS A 325 7.02 -16.72 -2.70
CA HIS A 325 6.72 -16.79 -4.13
C HIS A 325 5.21 -16.70 -4.36
N MET A 326 4.81 -15.90 -5.36
CA MET A 326 3.41 -15.75 -5.76
C MET A 326 2.87 -16.94 -6.56
N VAL A 327 3.76 -17.77 -7.09
CA VAL A 327 3.41 -18.92 -7.92
C VAL A 327 3.85 -20.20 -7.21
N SER A 328 2.94 -21.16 -7.13
CA SER A 328 3.27 -22.51 -6.69
C SER A 328 4.16 -23.19 -7.72
N LYS A 329 5.36 -23.59 -7.30
CA LYS A 329 6.24 -24.43 -8.11
C LYS A 329 5.94 -25.89 -7.82
N LYS A 330 6.02 -26.72 -8.86
CA LYS A 330 6.05 -28.17 -8.65
C LYS A 330 7.30 -28.48 -7.83
N PHE A 331 7.15 -29.32 -6.82
CA PHE A 331 8.29 -29.84 -6.11
C PHE A 331 9.08 -30.72 -7.07
N GLU A 332 10.28 -30.27 -7.42
CA GLU A 332 11.25 -31.08 -8.16
C GLU A 332 12.34 -31.49 -7.17
N PRO A 333 12.51 -32.80 -6.91
CA PRO A 333 13.54 -33.25 -5.99
C PRO A 333 14.90 -32.85 -6.54
N LEU A 334 15.75 -32.28 -5.69
CA LEU A 334 17.14 -31.99 -6.04
C LEU A 334 17.88 -33.32 -6.22
N LEU A 335 17.92 -33.81 -7.46
CA LEU A 335 18.55 -35.08 -7.82
C LEU A 335 19.96 -35.25 -7.25
N PRO A 336 20.84 -34.23 -7.22
CA PRO A 336 22.17 -34.35 -6.63
C PRO A 336 22.16 -34.62 -5.12
N LYS A 337 21.22 -34.01 -4.38
CA LYS A 337 21.07 -34.26 -2.94
C LYS A 337 20.46 -35.64 -2.65
N LEU A 338 19.60 -36.11 -3.56
CA LEU A 338 18.99 -37.42 -3.48
C LEU A 338 19.99 -38.55 -3.78
N ALA A 339 20.84 -38.37 -4.80
CA ALA A 339 21.91 -39.29 -5.15
C ALA A 339 22.91 -39.48 -3.99
N GLY A 340 23.16 -38.44 -3.19
CA GLY A 340 23.95 -38.55 -1.97
C GLY A 340 23.31 -39.42 -0.87
N ALA A 341 21.99 -39.58 -0.86
CA ALA A 341 21.23 -40.34 0.14
C ALA A 341 20.87 -41.77 -0.29
N ILE A 342 21.03 -42.11 -1.57
CA ILE A 342 20.83 -43.46 -2.10
C ILE A 342 22.15 -44.20 -1.97
N GLU A 343 22.28 -45.11 -1.00
CA GLU A 343 23.37 -46.10 -0.99
C GLU A 343 23.02 -47.17 -2.05
N ASP A 344 24.00 -47.60 -2.85
CA ASP A 344 23.92 -48.76 -3.79
C ASP A 344 23.38 -48.59 -5.24
N VAL A 345 23.66 -47.49 -5.95
CA VAL A 345 23.47 -47.43 -7.42
C VAL A 345 24.71 -46.84 -8.10
N GLU A 346 25.31 -47.55 -9.06
CA GLU A 346 26.57 -47.18 -9.74
C GLU A 346 26.43 -45.95 -10.67
N ASP A 347 25.21 -45.60 -11.11
CA ASP A 347 24.93 -44.44 -11.98
C ASP A 347 23.69 -43.64 -11.50
N LYS A 348 23.82 -43.01 -10.32
CA LYS A 348 22.70 -42.35 -9.61
C LYS A 348 22.03 -41.21 -10.39
N GLU A 349 22.82 -40.42 -11.12
CA GLU A 349 22.31 -39.27 -11.88
C GLU A 349 21.56 -39.73 -13.14
N GLN A 350 22.09 -40.70 -13.89
CA GLN A 350 21.39 -41.26 -15.05
C GLN A 350 20.14 -42.05 -14.68
N PHE A 351 20.13 -42.75 -13.53
CA PHE A 351 18.94 -43.46 -13.06
C PHE A 351 17.79 -42.48 -12.74
N LEU A 352 18.10 -41.35 -12.08
CA LEU A 352 17.11 -40.33 -11.74
C LEU A 352 16.65 -39.51 -12.96
N GLU A 353 17.54 -39.23 -13.91
CA GLU A 353 17.19 -38.54 -15.16
C GLU A 353 16.31 -39.41 -16.07
N ASN A 354 16.65 -40.70 -16.22
CA ASN A 354 15.92 -41.67 -17.06
C ASN A 354 14.69 -42.30 -16.39
N MET A 355 14.43 -41.97 -15.12
CA MET A 355 13.29 -42.48 -14.38
C MET A 355 11.98 -42.10 -15.07
N ASP A 356 11.09 -43.08 -15.21
CA ASP A 356 9.79 -42.91 -15.87
C ASP A 356 8.89 -41.95 -15.08
N LYS A 357 7.87 -41.42 -15.75
CA LYS A 357 6.99 -40.39 -15.16
C LYS A 357 6.22 -40.90 -13.95
N ASP A 358 5.86 -42.18 -13.90
CA ASP A 358 5.07 -42.76 -12.81
C ASP A 358 5.97 -42.99 -11.59
N SER A 359 7.16 -43.56 -11.78
CA SER A 359 8.14 -43.68 -10.67
C SER A 359 8.57 -42.32 -10.14
N LYS A 360 8.73 -41.28 -10.99
CA LYS A 360 9.05 -39.91 -10.53
C LYS A 360 7.94 -39.34 -9.67
N LYS A 361 6.68 -39.63 -10.01
CA LYS A 361 5.51 -39.20 -9.25
C LYS A 361 5.45 -39.91 -7.89
N ASP A 362 5.69 -41.22 -7.87
CA ASP A 362 5.74 -42.02 -6.63
C ASP A 362 6.85 -41.54 -5.71
N LEU A 363 8.03 -41.23 -6.27
CA LEU A 363 9.15 -40.67 -5.52
C LEU A 363 8.81 -39.29 -4.92
N VAL A 364 8.22 -38.39 -5.70
CA VAL A 364 7.77 -37.08 -5.21
C VAL A 364 6.73 -37.24 -4.10
N GLN A 365 5.79 -38.18 -4.26
CA GLN A 365 4.77 -38.46 -3.27
C GLN A 365 5.36 -39.05 -1.97
N TYR A 366 6.34 -39.94 -2.08
CA TYR A 366 7.08 -40.46 -0.93
C TYR A 366 7.86 -39.35 -0.22
N LEU A 367 8.57 -38.49 -0.96
CA LEU A 367 9.38 -37.41 -0.38
C LEU A 367 8.54 -36.33 0.32
N LEU A 368 7.35 -36.01 -0.20
CA LEU A 368 6.48 -35.00 0.37
C LEU A 368 5.60 -35.53 1.51
N TYR A 369 5.13 -36.78 1.42
CA TYR A 369 4.07 -37.29 2.28
C TYR A 369 4.43 -38.58 3.03
N GLY A 370 5.60 -39.19 2.77
CA GLY A 370 6.02 -40.45 3.40
C GLY A 370 5.17 -41.65 2.99
N LEU A 371 4.38 -41.55 1.92
CA LEU A 371 3.52 -42.62 1.43
C LEU A 371 4.35 -43.56 0.55
N LYS A 372 4.55 -44.81 0.97
CA LYS A 372 5.11 -45.86 0.09
C LYS A 372 4.09 -46.18 -1.00
N SER A 373 4.52 -46.28 -2.26
CA SER A 373 3.64 -46.75 -3.32
C SER A 373 3.31 -48.23 -3.07
N ASN A 374 2.04 -48.59 -3.19
CA ASN A 374 1.54 -49.95 -2.97
C ASN A 374 1.87 -50.90 -4.14
N HIS A 375 2.93 -50.61 -4.91
CA HIS A 375 3.41 -51.52 -5.94
C HIS A 375 4.43 -52.48 -5.33
N GLU A 376 3.93 -53.39 -4.50
CA GLU A 376 4.54 -54.71 -4.38
C GLU A 376 4.27 -55.47 -5.69
N HIS A 377 5.29 -55.56 -6.54
CA HIS A 377 5.53 -56.74 -7.37
C HIS A 377 7.01 -56.92 -7.67
#